data_AF-A0A1W1BQU2-F1
#
_entry.id   AF-A0A1W1BQU2-F1
#
_cell.length_a   1.000
_cell.length_b   1.000
_cell.length_c   1.000
_cell.angle_alpha   90.00
_cell.angle_beta   90.00
_cell.angle_gamma   90.00
#
_symmetry.space_group_name_H-M   'P 1'
#
loop_
_entity.id
_entity.type
_entity.pdbx_description
1 polymer ?
#
loop_
_entity_poly.entity_id
_entity_poly.type
_entity_poly.pdbx_seq_one_letter_code
_entity_poly.pdbx_strand_id
1 'polypeptide(L)'
;MKSFKFMFIIVIFTTFIFADKVQVEGFVERFYVTVLDRNSEEAGLNYWTNGLLSGQEAGADIARGFIFSGEFTNQATTNNEFLNVPIIIFLFITPLISL
;
A
#
# COMPACT_ATOMS: atom_id res chain seq x y z
N MET A 1 -34.87 5.90 21.41
CA MET A 1 -34.39 4.63 20.79
C MET A 1 -33.74 4.78 19.40
N LYS A 2 -34.18 5.71 18.52
CA LYS A 2 -33.57 5.91 17.18
C LYS A 2 -32.14 6.49 17.20
N SER A 3 -31.83 7.38 18.14
CA SER A 3 -30.50 7.99 18.30
C SER A 3 -29.40 6.99 18.69
N PHE A 4 -29.72 5.99 19.53
CA PHE A 4 -28.75 5.00 19.99
C PHE A 4 -28.30 4.05 18.87
N LYS A 5 -29.24 3.64 18.02
CA LYS A 5 -28.97 2.80 16.85
C LYS A 5 -28.14 3.55 15.80
N PHE A 6 -28.37 4.85 15.62
CA PHE A 6 -27.58 5.71 14.73
C PHE A 6 -26.14 5.92 15.23
N MET A 7 -25.99 6.19 16.53
CA MET A 7 -24.68 6.33 17.16
C MET A 7 -23.86 5.03 17.06
N PHE A 8 -24.51 3.88 17.28
CA PHE A 8 -23.85 2.58 17.14
C PHE A 8 -23.42 2.31 15.69
N ILE A 9 -24.26 2.64 14.70
CA ILE A 9 -23.92 2.51 13.28
C ILE A 9 -22.72 3.39 12.92
N ILE A 10 -22.70 4.65 13.37
CA ILE A 10 -21.57 5.56 13.11
C ILE A 10 -20.28 4.98 13.68
N VAL A 11 -20.29 4.52 14.93
CA VAL A 11 -19.09 3.97 15.59
C VAL A 11 -18.59 2.71 14.88
N ILE A 12 -19.49 1.81 14.49
CA ILE A 12 -19.11 0.61 13.73
C ILE A 12 -18.57 0.99 12.35
N PHE A 13 -19.19 1.95 11.66
CA PHE A 13 -18.75 2.39 10.34
C PHE A 13 -17.38 3.07 10.39
N THR A 14 -17.15 3.99 11.34
CA THR A 14 -15.86 4.69 11.46
C THR A 14 -14.73 3.77 11.88
N THR A 15 -14.98 2.83 12.79
CA THR A 15 -13.98 1.84 13.20
C THR A 15 -13.60 0.89 12.07
N PHE A 16 -14.57 0.47 11.26
CA PHE A 16 -14.33 -0.39 10.11
C PHE A 16 -13.49 0.33 9.04
N ILE A 17 -13.88 1.54 8.64
CA ILE A 17 -13.13 2.37 7.68
C ILE A 17 -11.68 2.61 8.14
N PHE A 18 -11.49 2.88 9.43
CA PHE A 18 -10.15 3.11 9.99
C PHE A 18 -9.28 1.85 9.96
N ALA A 19 -9.86 0.68 10.27
CA ALA A 19 -9.16 -0.59 10.20
C ALA A 19 -8.70 -0.95 8.78
N ASP A 20 -9.50 -0.63 7.77
CA ASP A 20 -9.12 -0.83 6.36
C ASP A 20 -7.96 0.10 5.95
N LYS A 21 -8.01 1.38 6.35
CA LYS A 21 -6.94 2.34 6.06
C LYS A 21 -5.59 1.90 6.62
N VAL A 22 -5.55 1.46 7.89
CA VAL A 22 -4.31 1.01 8.53
C VAL A 22 -3.70 -0.21 7.82
N GLN A 23 -4.54 -1.15 7.37
CA GLN A 23 -4.08 -2.32 6.63
C GLN A 23 -3.51 -1.94 5.26
N VAL A 24 -4.16 -1.00 4.57
CA VAL A 24 -3.72 -0.47 3.28
C VAL A 24 -2.40 0.30 3.42
N GLU A 25 -2.26 1.16 4.43
CA GLU A 25 -1.01 1.87 4.72
C GLU A 25 0.14 0.88 4.98
N GLY A 26 -0.10 -0.14 5.80
CA GLY A 26 0.89 -1.19 6.06
C GLY A 26 1.28 -1.98 4.81
N PHE A 27 0.37 -2.13 3.84
CA PHE A 27 0.68 -2.74 2.55
C PHE A 27 1.60 -1.83 1.72
N VAL A 28 1.29 -0.54 1.62
CA VAL A 28 2.12 0.44 0.88
C VAL A 28 3.50 0.61 1.53
N GLU A 29 3.58 0.66 2.87
CA GLU A 29 4.85 0.78 3.60
C GLU A 29 5.82 -0.34 3.26
N ARG A 30 5.32 -1.58 3.08
CA ARG A 30 6.17 -2.70 2.68
C ARG A 30 6.83 -2.47 1.33
N PHE A 31 6.18 -1.79 0.38
CA PHE A 31 6.84 -1.46 -0.89
C PHE A 31 7.96 -0.44 -0.70
N TYR A 32 7.75 0.60 0.11
CA TYR A 32 8.83 1.55 0.44
C TYR A 32 10.04 0.84 1.05
N VAL A 33 9.81 -0.01 2.05
CA VAL A 33 10.91 -0.70 2.75
C VAL A 33 11.56 -1.79 1.90
N THR A 34 10.79 -2.59 1.17
CA THR A 34 11.34 -3.76 0.45
C THR A 34 11.82 -3.45 -0.97
N VAL A 35 11.26 -2.42 -1.62
CA VAL A 35 11.58 -2.06 -3.01
C VAL A 35 12.49 -0.84 -3.08
N LEU A 36 12.32 0.13 -2.18
CA LEU A 36 13.10 1.38 -2.17
C LEU A 36 14.06 1.50 -0.98
N ASP A 37 14.14 0.48 -0.13
CA ASP A 37 15.00 0.43 1.08
C ASP A 37 14.91 1.71 1.95
N ARG A 38 13.70 2.23 2.11
CA ARG A 38 13.45 3.40 2.95
C ARG A 38 12.04 3.38 3.56
N ASN A 39 11.84 4.22 4.57
CA ASN A 39 10.49 4.47 5.09
C ASN A 39 9.69 5.36 4.13
N SER A 40 8.37 5.20 4.15
CA SER A 40 7.49 6.11 3.41
C SER A 40 7.53 7.52 4.01
N GLU A 41 7.21 8.49 3.16
CA GLU A 41 6.84 9.83 3.60
C GLU A 41 5.32 9.97 3.59
N GLU A 42 4.78 10.85 4.43
CA GLU A 42 3.34 11.01 4.62
C GLU A 42 2.59 11.28 3.30
N ALA A 43 3.15 12.13 2.43
CA ALA A 43 2.53 12.48 1.15
C ALA A 43 2.41 11.27 0.22
N GLY A 44 3.49 10.51 0.05
CA GLY A 44 3.52 9.31 -0.79
C GLY A 44 2.63 8.20 -0.23
N LEU A 45 2.68 7.96 1.08
CA LEU A 45 1.84 6.97 1.75
C LEU A 45 0.35 7.29 1.56
N ASN A 46 -0.04 8.54 1.75
CA ASN A 46 -1.43 8.99 1.56
C ASN A 46 -1.89 8.87 0.10
N TYR A 47 -1.03 9.22 -0.86
CA TYR A 47 -1.36 9.12 -2.28
C TYR A 47 -1.74 7.68 -2.67
N TRP A 48 -0.88 6.72 -2.38
CA TRP A 48 -1.11 5.32 -2.72
C TRP A 48 -2.26 4.69 -1.91
N THR A 49 -2.35 5.02 -0.63
CA THR A 49 -3.42 4.54 0.26
C THR A 49 -4.79 4.99 -0.22
N ASN A 50 -4.93 6.27 -0.59
CA ASN A 50 -6.19 6.80 -1.11
C ASN A 50 -6.54 6.21 -2.49
N GLY A 51 -5.55 5.95 -3.34
CA GLY A 51 -5.75 5.27 -4.62
C GLY A 51 -6.35 3.87 -4.44
N LEU A 52 -5.81 3.08 -3.51
CA LEU A 52 -6.35 1.75 -3.18
C LEU A 52 -7.74 1.81 -2.55
N LEU A 53 -7.94 2.68 -1.55
CA LEU A 53 -9.23 2.78 -0.84
C LEU A 53 -10.35 3.29 -1.75
N SER A 54 -10.03 4.13 -2.73
CA SER A 54 -10.98 4.63 -3.73
C SER A 54 -11.22 3.67 -4.90
N GLY A 55 -10.42 2.61 -5.01
CA GLY A 55 -10.46 1.66 -6.12
C GLY A 55 -9.93 2.23 -7.45
N GLN A 56 -9.23 3.37 -7.40
CA GLN A 56 -8.59 3.96 -8.58
C GLN A 56 -7.32 3.20 -8.99
N GLU A 57 -6.64 2.60 -8.01
CA GLU A 57 -5.42 1.82 -8.19
C GLU A 57 -5.64 0.40 -7.66
N ALA A 58 -5.19 -0.61 -8.40
CA ALA A 58 -5.04 -1.97 -7.88
C ALA A 58 -3.67 -2.14 -7.20
N GLY A 59 -3.52 -3.15 -6.34
CA GLY A 59 -2.23 -3.46 -5.71
C GLY A 59 -1.10 -3.71 -6.73
N ALA A 60 -1.44 -4.24 -7.91
CA ALA A 60 -0.50 -4.42 -9.02
C ALA A 60 -0.05 -3.08 -9.62
N ASP A 61 -0.89 -2.06 -9.61
CA ASP A 61 -0.59 -0.74 -10.16
C ASP A 61 0.42 0.00 -9.27
N ILE A 62 0.30 -0.17 -7.95
CA ILE A 62 1.30 0.29 -6.99
C ILE A 62 2.65 -0.40 -7.22
N ALA A 63 2.66 -1.73 -7.33
CA ALA A 63 3.91 -2.45 -7.59
C ALA A 63 4.60 -1.93 -8.86
N ARG A 64 3.83 -1.71 -9.94
CA ARG A 64 4.35 -1.09 -11.17
C ARG A 64 4.86 0.34 -10.93
N GLY A 65 4.11 1.16 -10.20
CA GLY A 65 4.48 2.53 -9.86
C GLY A 65 5.82 2.62 -9.15
N PHE A 66 6.11 1.70 -8.23
CA PHE A 66 7.40 1.64 -7.53
C PHE A 66 8.53 1.15 -8.44
N ILE A 67 8.36 0.03 -9.14
CA ILE A 67 9.41 -0.58 -9.99
C ILE A 67 9.81 0.34 -11.14
N PHE A 68 8.84 1.03 -11.76
CA PHE A 68 9.10 1.94 -12.88
C PHE A 68 9.31 3.39 -12.44
N SER A 69 9.37 3.65 -11.14
CA SER A 69 9.68 5.00 -10.65
C SER A 69 11.11 5.40 -11.03
N GLY A 70 11.30 6.69 -11.26
CA GLY A 70 12.64 7.25 -11.38
C GLY A 70 13.47 7.02 -10.11
N GLU A 71 12.81 6.93 -8.95
CA GLU A 71 13.44 6.64 -7.68
C GLU A 71 14.08 5.25 -7.64
N PHE A 72 13.32 4.21 -7.99
CA PHE A 72 13.86 2.85 -8.10
C PHE A 72 14.97 2.75 -9.15
N THR A 73 14.76 3.38 -10.31
CA THR A 73 15.75 3.37 -11.40
C THR A 73 17.08 4.01 -10.96
N ASN A 74 17.01 5.13 -10.23
CA ASN A 74 18.19 5.82 -9.71
C ASN A 74 18.91 4.99 -8.62
N GLN A 75 18.18 4.33 -7.73
CA GLN A 75 18.79 3.43 -6.73
C GLN A 75 19.46 2.21 -7.38
N ALA A 76 18.84 1.64 -8.40
CA ALA A 76 19.35 0.45 -9.04
C ALA A 76 20.58 0.75 -9.94
N THR A 77 20.73 1.98 -10.44
CA THR A 77 22.01 2.41 -11.06
C THR A 77 23.17 2.51 -10.06
N THR A 78 22.88 2.64 -8.76
CA THR A 78 23.90 2.68 -7.70
C THR A 78 24.20 1.31 -7.07
N ASN A 79 23.23 0.39 -7.04
CA ASN A 79 23.38 -0.94 -6.43
C ASN A 79 23.21 -2.06 -7.48
N ASN A 80 24.16 -3.00 -7.56
CA ASN A 80 24.11 -4.19 -8.43
C ASN A 80 22.99 -5.21 -8.07
N GLU A 81 21.90 -4.77 -7.42
CA GLU A 81 20.87 -5.60 -6.76
C GLU A 81 19.61 -5.84 -7.58
N PHE A 82 19.61 -5.52 -8.88
CA PHE A 82 18.48 -5.74 -9.79
C PHE A 82 17.89 -7.17 -9.78
N LEU A 83 18.63 -8.17 -9.26
CA LEU A 83 18.20 -9.57 -9.22
C LEU A 83 17.34 -9.95 -8.01
N ASN A 84 17.33 -9.18 -6.91
CA ASN A 84 16.61 -9.57 -5.68
C ASN A 84 15.19 -8.98 -5.58
N VAL A 85 14.97 -7.79 -6.15
CA VAL A 85 13.69 -7.08 -6.09
C VAL A 85 12.55 -7.83 -6.81
N PRO A 86 12.75 -8.45 -8.00
CA PRO A 86 11.67 -9.18 -8.69
C PRO A 86 11.16 -10.39 -7.90
N ILE A 87 12.03 -11.07 -7.14
CA ILE A 87 11.68 -12.27 -6.35
C ILE A 87 10.86 -11.92 -5.12
N ILE A 88 11.21 -10.83 -4.43
CA ILE A 88 10.48 -10.30 -3.28
C ILE A 88 9.07 -9.91 -3.71
N ILE A 89 8.95 -9.15 -4.80
CA ILE A 89 7.67 -8.68 -5.32
C ILE A 89 6.77 -9.86 -5.71
N PHE A 90 7.31 -10.89 -6.38
CA PHE A 90 6.53 -12.09 -6.70
C PHE A 90 5.99 -12.81 -5.45
N LEU A 91 6.73 -12.80 -4.34
CA LEU A 91 6.29 -13.40 -3.07
C LEU A 91 5.22 -12.57 -2.34
N PHE A 92 5.24 -11.24 -2.48
CA PHE A 92 4.35 -10.32 -1.76
C PHE A 92 3.04 -10.02 -2.49
N ILE A 93 2.96 -10.15 -3.81
CA ILE A 93 1.71 -9.93 -4.57
C ILE A 93 0.83 -11.19 -4.64
N THR A 94 1.42 -12.40 -4.54
CA THR A 94 0.67 -13.66 -4.67
C THR A 94 -0.39 -13.94 -3.59
N PRO A 95 -0.29 -13.53 -2.31
CA PRO A 95 -1.33 -13.87 -1.34
C PRO A 95 -2.61 -13.04 -1.47
N LEU A 96 -2.65 -11.96 -2.26
CA LEU A 96 -3.85 -11.10 -2.40
C LEU A 96 -4.80 -11.47 -3.55
N ILE A 97 -4.47 -12.47 -4.37
CA ILE A 97 -5.30 -12.89 -5.52
C ILE A 97 -6.18 -14.12 -5.16
N SER A 98 -6.09 -14.62 -3.93
CA SER A 98 -6.72 -15.87 -3.49
C SER A 98 -7.83 -15.70 -2.45
N LEU A 99 -8.33 -14.48 -2.21
CA LEU A 99 -9.43 -14.19 -1.27
C LEU A 99 -10.55 -13.41 -1.95
#